data_AF-A0A2E2W031-F1
#
_entry.id   AF-A0A2E2W031-F1
#
_cell.length_a   1.000
_cell.length_b   1.000
_cell.length_c   1.000
_cell.angle_alpha   90.00
_cell.angle_beta   90.00
_cell.angle_gamma   90.00
#
_symmetry.space_group_name_H-M   'P 1'
#
loop_
_entity.id
_entity.type
_entity.pdbx_description
1 polymer ?
#
loop_
_entity_poly.entity_id
_entity_poly.type
_entity_poly.pdbx_seq_one_letter_code
_entity_poly.pdbx_strand_id
1 'polypeptide(L)'
;MTLTAELLGETSPYIYNLVYDVDVRLLFIECLDDPSDEEPSLRIVFPEVISYAESNQPDALDDELMDDLVSMDWSNENQVTILTCKKEIVLELTGKPFTEQIS
;
A
#
# COMPACT_ATOMS: atom_id res chain seq x y z
N MET A 1 -11.29 6.88 12.50
CA MET A 1 -10.44 5.72 12.18
C MET A 1 -9.57 6.15 11.03
N THR A 2 -8.27 5.85 11.07
CA THR A 2 -7.36 6.09 9.94
C THR A 2 -7.62 5.04 8.85
N LEU A 3 -7.33 5.37 7.60
CA LEU A 3 -7.51 4.41 6.49
C LEU A 3 -6.62 3.18 6.69
N THR A 4 -5.46 3.38 7.32
CA THR A 4 -4.56 2.29 7.74
C THR A 4 -5.26 1.27 8.65
N ALA A 5 -5.92 1.73 9.71
CA ALA A 5 -6.59 0.84 10.65
C ALA A 5 -7.81 0.14 10.03
N GLU A 6 -8.45 0.77 9.03
CA GLU A 6 -9.57 0.19 8.29
C GLU A 6 -9.11 -0.91 7.33
N LEU A 7 -8.03 -0.68 6.59
CA LEU A 7 -7.58 -1.61 5.55
C LEU A 7 -6.63 -2.69 6.08
N LEU A 8 -5.58 -2.30 6.81
CA LEU A 8 -4.57 -3.25 7.30
C LEU A 8 -5.12 -4.13 8.43
N GLY A 9 -5.99 -3.56 9.29
CA GLY A 9 -6.58 -4.26 10.41
C GLY A 9 -5.53 -4.74 11.42
N GLU A 10 -5.52 -6.05 11.69
CA GLU A 10 -4.56 -6.71 12.60
C GLU A 10 -3.36 -7.35 11.87
N THR A 11 -3.32 -7.23 10.53
CA THR A 11 -2.24 -7.78 9.69
C THR A 11 -0.94 -7.01 9.94
N SER A 12 0.20 -7.70 9.89
CA SER A 12 1.49 -7.05 9.99
C SER A 12 1.75 -6.13 8.78
N PRO A 13 2.51 -5.04 8.94
CA PRO A 13 2.74 -4.04 7.89
C PRO A 13 3.80 -4.46 6.84
N TYR A 14 4.28 -5.70 6.89
CA TYR A 14 5.36 -6.20 6.04
C TYR A 14 4.90 -6.29 4.59
N ILE A 15 5.49 -5.48 3.70
CA ILE A 15 5.11 -5.44 2.29
C ILE A 15 5.82 -6.58 1.55
N TYR A 16 5.03 -7.54 1.06
CA TYR A 16 5.48 -8.58 0.15
C TYR A 16 5.57 -8.06 -1.28
N ASN A 17 4.50 -7.43 -1.76
CA ASN A 17 4.43 -6.81 -3.08
C ASN A 17 3.73 -5.46 -3.01
N LEU A 18 4.25 -4.49 -3.76
CA LEU A 18 3.57 -3.25 -4.06
C LEU A 18 3.60 -3.06 -5.57
N VAL A 19 2.44 -3.16 -6.21
CA VAL A 19 2.34 -3.17 -7.67
C VAL A 19 1.29 -2.16 -8.11
N TYR A 20 1.69 -1.28 -9.02
CA TYR A 20 0.77 -0.46 -9.78
C TYR A 20 0.66 -1.00 -11.21
N ASP A 21 -0.54 -1.45 -11.57
CA ASP A 21 -0.88 -1.85 -12.92
C ASP A 21 -1.60 -0.71 -13.63
N VAL A 22 -0.91 -0.11 -14.61
CA VAL A 22 -1.41 1.02 -15.39
C VAL A 22 -2.50 0.64 -16.40
N ASP A 23 -2.50 -0.62 -16.88
CA ASP A 23 -3.46 -1.09 -17.89
C ASP A 23 -4.84 -1.26 -17.29
N VAL A 24 -4.93 -1.77 -16.06
CA VAL A 24 -6.18 -1.87 -15.30
C VAL A 24 -6.42 -0.71 -14.32
N ARG A 25 -5.46 0.23 -14.22
CA ARG A 25 -5.50 1.40 -13.32
C ARG A 25 -5.80 1.00 -11.88
N LEU A 26 -5.00 0.08 -11.36
CA LEU A 26 -5.16 -0.48 -10.03
C LEU A 26 -3.80 -0.56 -9.34
N LEU A 27 -3.74 -0.09 -8.10
CA LEU A 27 -2.60 -0.36 -7.22
C LEU A 27 -3.02 -1.38 -6.18
N PHE A 28 -2.16 -2.35 -5.90
CA PHE A 28 -2.35 -3.22 -4.75
C PHE A 28 -1.08 -3.36 -3.92
N ILE A 29 -1.29 -3.60 -2.63
CA ILE A 29 -0.25 -3.89 -1.65
C ILE A 29 -0.57 -5.24 -1.04
N GLU A 30 0.36 -6.17 -1.08
CA GLU A 30 0.25 -7.45 -0.41
C GLU A 30 1.10 -7.45 0.86
N CYS A 31 0.50 -7.87 1.97
CA CYS A 31 1.14 -7.90 3.28
C CYS A 31 1.32 -9.34 3.77
N LEU A 32 2.42 -9.60 4.48
CA LEU A 32 2.67 -10.84 5.22
C LEU A 32 2.19 -10.71 6.66
N ASP A 33 1.88 -11.84 7.30
CA ASP A 33 1.65 -11.90 8.75
C ASP A 33 2.98 -11.95 9.52
N ASP A 34 3.96 -12.71 9.01
CA ASP A 34 5.32 -12.83 9.52
C ASP A 34 6.34 -12.60 8.39
N PRO A 35 7.48 -11.92 8.65
CA PRO A 35 8.49 -11.68 7.62
C PRO A 35 9.18 -12.95 7.11
N SER A 36 8.99 -14.09 7.79
CA SER A 36 9.47 -15.40 7.34
C SER A 36 8.46 -16.18 6.48
N ASP A 37 7.25 -15.65 6.30
CA ASP A 37 6.23 -16.27 5.47
C ASP A 37 6.63 -16.24 3.98
N GLU A 38 6.29 -17.31 3.26
CA GLU A 38 6.59 -17.43 1.82
C GLU A 38 5.52 -16.77 0.93
N GLU A 39 4.31 -16.58 1.47
CA GLU A 39 3.12 -16.10 0.75
C GLU A 39 2.36 -15.04 1.57
N PRO A 40 1.81 -13.99 0.93
CA PRO A 40 1.04 -12.94 1.59
C PRO A 40 -0.35 -13.40 2.02
N SER A 41 -0.85 -12.83 3.13
CA SER A 41 -2.17 -13.13 3.71
C SER A 41 -3.24 -12.08 3.37
N LEU A 42 -2.82 -10.85 3.12
CA LEU A 42 -3.71 -9.71 2.87
C LEU A 42 -3.32 -9.00 1.58
N ARG A 43 -4.32 -8.64 0.78
CA ARG A 43 -4.17 -7.68 -0.32
C ARG A 43 -5.02 -6.44 -0.09
N ILE A 44 -4.40 -5.28 -0.06
CA ILE A 44 -5.05 -3.97 -0.04
C ILE A 44 -5.13 -3.48 -1.48
N VAL A 45 -6.32 -3.13 -1.95
CA VAL A 45 -6.59 -2.76 -3.34
C VAL A 45 -7.06 -1.32 -3.44
N PHE A 46 -6.45 -0.56 -4.33
CA PHE A 46 -6.78 0.81 -4.70
C PHE A 46 -7.26 0.84 -6.16
N PRO A 47 -8.58 0.75 -6.39
CA PRO A 47 -9.13 0.65 -7.74
C PRO A 47 -9.31 2.02 -8.40
N GLU A 48 -9.48 2.01 -9.72
CA GLU A 48 -9.84 3.18 -10.54
C GLU A 48 -8.89 4.38 -10.35
N VAL A 49 -7.58 4.12 -10.43
CA VAL A 49 -6.52 5.13 -10.30
C VAL A 49 -6.58 6.12 -11.47
N ILE A 50 -6.79 7.39 -11.14
CA ILE A 50 -6.77 8.53 -12.08
C ILE A 50 -5.34 9.06 -12.24
N SER A 51 -4.63 9.20 -11.14
CA SER A 51 -3.27 9.72 -11.07
C SER A 51 -2.44 8.90 -10.09
N TYR A 52 -1.19 8.65 -10.48
CA TYR A 52 -0.19 7.98 -9.68
C TYR A 52 1.07 8.84 -9.67
N ALA A 53 1.59 9.13 -8.47
CA ALA A 53 2.90 9.73 -8.28
C ALA A 53 3.62 8.99 -7.16
N GLU A 54 4.90 8.66 -7.37
CA GLU A 54 5.77 8.12 -6.32
C GLU A 54 7.01 8.99 -6.15
N SER A 55 7.54 9.01 -4.93
CA SER A 55 8.82 9.62 -4.60
C SER A 55 9.53 8.81 -3.54
N ASN A 56 10.85 8.73 -3.61
CA ASN A 56 11.65 8.05 -2.59
C ASN A 56 11.72 8.92 -1.33
N GLN A 57 11.65 8.29 -0.17
CA GLN A 57 11.87 8.98 1.10
C GLN A 57 13.35 9.40 1.20
N PRO A 58 13.65 10.66 1.58
CA PRO A 58 15.01 11.18 1.59
C PRO A 58 15.91 10.48 2.62
N ASP A 59 15.30 9.95 3.69
CA ASP A 59 15.98 9.23 4.77
C ASP A 59 15.86 7.69 4.62
N ALA A 60 15.33 7.20 3.49
CA ALA A 60 15.21 5.77 3.23
C ALA A 60 16.60 5.12 3.19
N LEU A 61 16.74 4.00 3.91
CA LEU A 61 17.89 3.13 3.75
C LEU A 61 17.77 2.41 2.40
N ASP A 62 18.76 2.62 1.53
CA ASP A 62 18.91 1.88 0.27
C ASP A 62 19.53 0.51 0.55
N ASP A 63 18.74 -0.33 1.22
CA ASP A 63 19.08 -1.72 1.53
C ASP A 63 18.18 -2.70 0.77
N GLU A 64 18.59 -3.97 0.74
CA GLU A 64 17.81 -5.08 0.16
C GLU A 64 16.78 -5.65 1.16
N LEU A 65 16.49 -4.95 2.26
CA LEU A 65 15.52 -5.42 3.25
C LEU A 65 14.09 -5.21 2.76
N MET A 66 13.19 -6.01 3.32
CA MET A 66 11.75 -5.87 3.14
C MET A 66 11.29 -4.47 3.54
N ASP A 67 10.32 -3.92 2.80
CA ASP A 67 9.75 -2.62 3.08
C ASP A 67 8.52 -2.77 3.99
N ASP A 68 8.21 -1.72 4.74
CA ASP A 68 7.11 -1.70 5.69
C ASP A 68 6.12 -0.61 5.33
N LEU A 69 4.82 -0.93 5.46
CA LEU A 69 3.75 0.05 5.40
C LEU A 69 3.74 0.90 6.67
N VAL A 70 4.00 2.19 6.54
CA VAL A 70 4.01 3.14 7.67
C VAL A 70 2.60 3.68 7.92
N SER A 71 1.96 4.19 6.87
CA SER A 71 0.61 4.72 6.95
C SER A 71 -0.06 4.84 5.59
N MET A 72 -1.38 4.91 5.63
CA MET A 72 -2.27 5.23 4.52
C MET A 72 -3.35 6.14 5.06
N ASP A 73 -3.56 7.28 4.43
CA ASP A 73 -4.59 8.24 4.81
C ASP A 73 -5.13 9.01 3.61
N TRP A 74 -6.37 9.45 3.72
CA TRP A 74 -6.99 10.36 2.76
C TRP A 74 -6.45 11.78 2.97
N SER A 75 -5.82 12.32 1.93
CA SER A 75 -5.38 13.71 1.87
C SER A 75 -6.52 14.66 1.47
N ASN A 76 -7.52 14.16 0.74
CA ASN A 76 -8.80 14.82 0.45
C ASN A 76 -9.86 13.77 0.06
N GLU A 77 -10.98 14.18 -0.54
CA GLU A 77 -12.10 13.27 -0.90
C GLU A 77 -11.70 12.12 -1.84
N ASN A 78 -10.72 12.35 -2.74
CA ASN A 78 -10.34 11.40 -3.79
C ASN A 78 -8.84 11.07 -3.79
N GLN A 79 -8.06 11.67 -2.89
CA GLN A 79 -6.61 11.50 -2.85
C GLN A 79 -6.19 10.69 -1.64
N VAL A 80 -5.45 9.60 -1.88
CA VAL A 80 -4.82 8.78 -0.83
C VAL A 80 -3.33 9.00 -0.89
N THR A 81 -2.72 9.20 0.28
CA THR A 81 -1.28 9.15 0.46
C THR A 81 -0.93 7.85 1.18
N ILE A 82 -0.03 7.08 0.57
CA ILE A 82 0.53 5.83 1.09
C ILE A 82 1.99 6.12 1.43
N LEU A 83 2.35 5.91 2.69
CA LEU A 83 3.69 6.06 3.20
C LEU A 83 4.25 4.69 3.54
N THR A 84 5.41 4.40 3.00
CA THR A 84 6.24 3.23 3.31
C THR A 84 7.57 3.72 3.90
N CYS A 85 8.39 2.80 4.42
CA CYS A 85 9.73 3.18 4.88
C CYS A 85 10.61 3.70 3.73
N LYS A 86 10.40 3.23 2.50
CA LYS A 86 11.24 3.62 1.34
C LYS A 86 10.62 4.69 0.44
N LYS A 87 9.30 4.79 0.37
CA LYS A 87 8.56 5.60 -0.61
C LYS A 87 7.35 6.33 -0.04
N GLU A 88 7.04 7.48 -0.64
CA GLU A 88 5.71 8.10 -0.61
C GLU A 88 5.01 7.88 -1.95
N ILE A 89 3.76 7.44 -1.92
CA ILE A 89 2.92 7.28 -3.09
C ILE A 89 1.65 8.10 -2.89
N VAL A 90 1.35 8.95 -3.87
CA VAL A 90 0.13 9.76 -3.91
C VAL A 90 -0.75 9.27 -5.05
N LEU A 91 -1.95 8.84 -4.70
CA LEU A 91 -2.96 8.34 -5.62
C LEU A 91 -4.15 9.29 -5.67
N GLU A 92 -4.69 9.51 -6.86
CA GLU A 92 -6.04 10.06 -7.03
C GLU A 92 -6.94 8.95 -7.57
N LEU A 93 -8.07 8.69 -6.91
CA LEU A 93 -8.95 7.54 -7.13
C LEU A 93 -10.40 8.01 -7.32
N THR A 94 -11.16 7.35 -8.19
CA THR A 94 -12.64 7.45 -8.17
C THR A 94 -13.29 6.33 -7.36
N GLY A 95 -12.59 5.22 -7.18
CA GLY A 95 -13.05 4.06 -6.43
C GLY A 95 -12.69 4.14 -4.94
N LYS A 96 -13.31 3.27 -4.14
CA LYS A 96 -12.97 3.12 -2.73
C LYS A 96 -11.95 2.00 -2.55
N PRO A 97 -10.87 2.23 -1.79
CA PRO A 97 -9.97 1.16 -1.40
C PRO A 97 -10.70 0.08 -0.61
N PHE A 98 -10.26 -1.17 -0.74
CA PHE A 98 -10.80 -2.31 -0.01
C PHE A 98 -9.71 -3.35 0.23
N THR A 99 -9.99 -4.35 1.05
CA THR A 99 -9.07 -5.45 1.31
C THR A 99 -9.64 -6.80 0.96
N GLU A 100 -8.75 -7.70 0.58
CA GLU A 100 -9.01 -9.09 0.24
C GLU A 100 -8.09 -9.98 1.08
N GLN A 101 -8.65 -11.04 1.64
CA GLN A 101 -7.85 -12.09 2.27
C GLN A 101 -7.40 -13.05 1.17
N ILE A 102 -6.09 -13.27 1.07
CA ILE A 102 -5.46 -14.12 0.07
C ILE A 102 -4.62 -15.19 0.78
N SER A 103 -4.62 -16.41 0.25
CA SER A 103 -3.97 -17.60 0.84
C SER A 103 -3.53 -18.54 -0.26
#